data_AF-A0A916CGV8-F1
#
_entry.id   AF-A0A916CGV8-F1
#
_cell.length_a   1.000
_cell.length_b   1.000
_cell.length_c   1.000
_cell.angle_alpha   90.00
_cell.angle_beta   90.00
_cell.angle_gamma   90.00
#
_symmetry.space_group_name_H-M   'P 1'
#
loop_
_entity.id
_entity.type
_entity.pdbx_description
1 polymer ?
#
loop_
_entity_poly.entity_id
_entity_poly.type
_entity_poly.pdbx_seq_one_letter_code
_entity_poly.pdbx_strand_id
1 'polypeptide(L)'
;MLVAPPYIPYAPALACAGLDPARFLVVHSKQETDTLWVMEQALRSRSCAVVAGWAGAAGKTSLRRLQLAAEPGDAWVLLFRDARARRASSPAPLRIHFTRDGDTGRARLQVLKRRGGPPATVVADIG
;
A
#
# COMPACT_ATOMS: atom_id res chain seq x y z
N MET A 1 8.76 3.51 4.62
CA MET A 1 8.69 4.74 3.82
C MET A 1 7.28 4.92 3.28
N LEU A 2 6.72 6.12 3.39
CA LEU A 2 5.42 6.53 2.88
C LEU A 2 5.63 7.55 1.75
N VAL A 3 5.10 7.28 0.55
CA VAL A 3 5.33 8.10 -0.65
C VAL A 3 4.01 8.69 -1.15
N ALA A 4 3.95 10.02 -1.20
CA ALA A 4 2.76 10.80 -1.53
C ALA A 4 1.52 10.48 -0.66
N PRO A 5 1.63 10.34 0.69
CA PRO A 5 0.44 10.12 1.49
C PRO A 5 -0.53 11.32 1.34
N PRO A 6 -1.85 11.07 1.25
CA PRO A 6 -2.86 12.12 1.07
C PRO A 6 -3.01 13.00 2.32
N TYR A 7 -2.58 12.48 3.47
CA TYR A 7 -2.62 13.16 4.76
C TYR A 7 -1.29 12.97 5.50
N ILE A 8 -1.02 13.83 6.46
CA ILE A 8 0.17 13.73 7.31
C ILE A 8 -0.01 12.53 8.25
N PRO A 9 0.92 11.56 8.27
CA PRO A 9 0.88 10.44 9.20
C PRO A 9 0.94 10.95 10.65
N TYR A 10 -0.03 10.52 11.46
CA TYR A 10 -0.12 10.97 12.85
C TYR A 10 0.81 10.14 13.74
N ALA A 11 1.95 10.73 14.12
CA ALA A 11 3.00 10.04 14.88
C ALA A 11 2.51 9.39 16.20
N PRO A 12 1.65 10.02 17.02
CA PRO A 12 1.13 9.37 18.23
C PRO A 12 0.33 8.09 17.94
N ALA A 13 -0.49 8.06 16.87
CA ALA A 13 -1.21 6.84 16.51
C ALA A 13 -0.26 5.71 16.05
N LEU A 14 0.83 6.05 15.36
CA LEU A 14 1.88 5.07 15.03
C LEU A 14 2.52 4.50 16.30
N ALA A 15 2.89 5.37 17.25
CA ALA A 15 3.46 4.94 18.53
C ALA A 15 2.50 4.06 19.33
N CYS A 16 1.21 4.41 19.40
CA CYS A 16 0.17 3.58 20.02
C CYS A 16 0.02 2.21 19.34
N ALA A 17 0.25 2.14 18.02
CA ALA A 17 0.27 0.89 17.26
C ALA A 17 1.59 0.10 17.39
N GLY A 18 2.51 0.53 18.27
CA GLY A 18 3.81 -0.13 18.49
C GLY A 18 4.85 0.17 17.41
N LEU A 19 4.62 1.19 16.58
CA LEU A 19 5.51 1.58 15.49
C LEU A 19 6.33 2.81 15.92
N ASP A 20 7.66 2.71 15.85
CA ASP A 20 8.57 3.84 16.14
C ASP A 20 8.45 4.92 15.04
N PRO A 21 7.91 6.12 15.35
CA PRO A 21 7.72 7.18 14.36
C PRO A 21 9.04 7.67 13.74
N ALA A 22 10.17 7.56 14.45
CA ALA A 22 11.48 7.99 13.94
C ALA A 22 11.96 7.12 12.76
N ARG A 23 11.38 5.93 12.57
CA ARG A 23 11.70 5.00 11.47
C ARG A 23 10.81 5.21 10.24
N PHE A 24 9.91 6.19 10.27
CA PHE A 24 9.05 6.53 9.13
C PHE A 24 9.66 7.68 8.33
N LEU A 25 10.11 7.38 7.11
CA LEU A 25 10.37 8.40 6.10
C LEU A 25 9.10 8.72 5.32
N VAL A 26 8.74 10.00 5.25
CA VAL A 26 7.64 10.51 4.42
C VAL A 26 8.21 11.30 3.26
N VAL A 27 7.86 10.90 2.04
CA VAL A 27 8.25 11.60 0.80
C VAL A 27 7.02 12.19 0.15
N HIS A 28 7.03 13.49 -0.11
CA HIS A 28 5.96 14.16 -0.85
C HIS A 28 6.36 14.33 -2.32
N SER A 29 5.49 13.95 -3.23
CA SER A 29 5.63 14.17 -4.66
C SER A 29 4.35 14.79 -5.22
N LYS A 30 4.50 15.63 -6.24
CA LYS A 30 3.38 16.33 -6.87
C LYS A 30 2.78 15.54 -8.04
N GLN A 31 3.60 14.76 -8.73
CA GLN A 31 3.18 13.99 -9.90
C GLN A 31 3.21 12.49 -9.59
N GLU A 32 2.27 11.74 -10.18
CA GLU A 32 2.18 10.30 -9.98
C GLU A 32 3.39 9.56 -10.57
N THR A 33 3.95 10.06 -11.69
CA THR A 33 5.18 9.53 -12.29
C THR A 33 6.34 9.57 -11.30
N ASP A 34 6.47 10.68 -10.57
CA ASP A 34 7.50 10.88 -9.56
C ASP A 34 7.26 9.95 -8.37
N THR A 35 6.01 9.81 -7.92
CA THR A 35 5.62 8.86 -6.87
C THR A 35 6.08 7.45 -7.21
N LEU A 36 5.75 6.98 -8.41
CA LEU A 36 6.10 5.63 -8.88
C LEU A 36 7.61 5.46 -9.03
N TRP A 37 8.31 6.48 -9.53
CA TRP A 37 9.76 6.47 -9.64
C TRP A 37 10.43 6.40 -8.27
N VAL A 38 10.02 7.24 -7.30
CA VAL A 38 10.53 7.23 -5.92
C VAL A 38 10.31 5.86 -5.29
N MET A 39 9.12 5.27 -5.43
CA MET A 39 8.84 3.93 -4.93
C MET A 39 9.77 2.89 -5.55
N GLU A 40 10.00 2.94 -6.87
CA GLU A 40 10.92 2.02 -7.56
C GLU A 40 12.36 2.19 -7.03
N GLN A 41 12.84 3.42 -6.86
CA GLN A 41 14.19 3.67 -6.32
C GLN A 41 14.31 3.21 -4.86
N ALA A 42 13.31 3.46 -4.03
CA ALA A 42 13.29 3.03 -2.64
C ALA A 42 13.41 1.50 -2.53
N LEU A 43 12.64 0.76 -3.35
CA LEU A 43 12.71 -0.70 -3.41
C LEU A 43 14.08 -1.19 -3.90
N ARG A 44 14.63 -0.59 -4.96
CA ARG A 44 15.95 -0.95 -5.52
C ARG A 44 17.11 -0.67 -4.56
N SER A 45 17.02 0.41 -3.78
CA SER A 45 18.04 0.79 -2.81
C SER A 45 18.12 -0.13 -1.60
N ARG A 46 17.07 -0.94 -1.35
CA ARG A 46 16.95 -1.84 -0.19
C ARG A 46 17.12 -1.14 1.17
N SER A 47 16.91 0.18 1.20
CA SER A 47 17.03 1.01 2.40
C SER A 47 15.79 0.93 3.31
N CYS A 48 14.71 0.31 2.85
CA CYS A 48 13.41 0.29 3.51
C CYS A 48 12.80 -1.10 3.48
N ALA A 49 12.33 -1.57 4.64
CA ALA A 49 11.59 -2.84 4.74
C ALA A 49 10.18 -2.75 4.11
N VAL A 50 9.58 -1.56 4.09
CA VAL A 50 8.23 -1.33 3.54
C VAL A 50 8.19 0.00 2.80
N VAL A 51 7.69 -0.02 1.58
CA VAL A 51 7.41 1.15 0.74
C VAL A 51 5.91 1.17 0.46
N ALA A 52 5.22 2.15 1.04
CA ALA A 52 3.80 2.38 0.84
C ALA A 52 3.59 3.65 0.02
N GLY A 53 2.77 3.58 -1.02
CA GLY A 53 2.51 4.74 -1.88
C GLY A 53 1.06 4.91 -2.28
N TRP A 54 0.70 6.14 -2.62
CA TRP A 54 -0.63 6.51 -3.12
C TRP A 54 -0.50 6.98 -4.58
N ALA A 55 -0.57 6.02 -5.49
CA ALA A 55 -0.58 6.25 -6.95
C ALA A 55 -1.76 5.49 -7.58
N GLY A 56 -2.92 6.14 -7.60
CA GLY A 56 -4.19 5.53 -7.96
C GLY A 56 -4.30 5.15 -9.45
N ALA A 57 -3.69 5.93 -10.33
CA ALA A 57 -3.74 5.78 -11.78
C ALA A 57 -2.61 4.90 -12.35
N ALA A 58 -1.79 4.27 -11.49
CA ALA A 58 -0.71 3.38 -11.90
C ALA A 58 -1.18 2.29 -12.89
N GLY A 59 -0.62 2.34 -14.11
CA GLY A 59 -0.88 1.37 -15.17
C GLY A 59 -0.19 0.03 -14.95
N LYS A 60 -0.59 -1.00 -15.71
CA LYS A 60 -0.06 -2.38 -15.58
C LYS A 60 1.47 -2.45 -15.66
N THR A 61 2.08 -1.68 -16.56
CA THR A 61 3.54 -1.63 -16.73
C THR A 61 4.24 -1.14 -15.47
N SER A 62 3.81 -0.01 -14.90
CA SER A 62 4.36 0.52 -13.66
C SER A 62 4.17 -0.43 -12.48
N LEU A 63 2.99 -1.06 -12.39
CA LEU A 63 2.72 -2.07 -11.35
C LEU A 63 3.66 -3.28 -11.47
N ARG A 64 3.94 -3.75 -12.69
CA ARG A 64 4.88 -4.86 -12.90
C ARG A 64 6.31 -4.45 -12.54
N ARG A 65 6.74 -3.23 -12.89
CA ARG A 65 8.05 -2.69 -12.49
C ARG A 65 8.21 -2.63 -10.97
N LEU A 66 7.20 -2.12 -10.26
CA LEU A 66 7.20 -2.10 -8.79
C LEU A 66 7.25 -3.51 -8.19
N GLN A 67 6.49 -4.46 -8.75
CA GLN A 67 6.54 -5.84 -8.30
C GLN A 67 7.94 -6.45 -8.50
N LEU A 68 8.54 -6.29 -9.68
CA LEU A 68 9.88 -6.77 -9.97
C LEU A 68 10.94 -6.14 -9.04
N ALA A 69 10.79 -4.85 -8.71
CA ALA A 69 11.68 -4.18 -7.77
C ALA A 69 11.56 -4.72 -6.33
N ALA A 70 10.40 -5.30 -5.96
CA ALA A 70 10.16 -5.92 -4.66
C ALA A 70 10.46 -7.44 -4.63
N GLU A 71 10.64 -8.09 -5.80
CA GLU A 71 10.91 -9.54 -5.90
C GLU A 71 12.17 -10.02 -5.14
N PRO A 72 13.26 -9.24 -4.98
CA PRO A 72 14.40 -9.67 -4.17
C PRO A 72 14.09 -9.99 -2.71
N GLY A 73 12.90 -9.64 -2.20
CA GLY A 73 12.41 -10.06 -0.88
C GLY A 73 12.82 -9.15 0.28
N ASP A 74 13.71 -8.19 0.04
CA ASP A 74 14.22 -7.29 1.09
C ASP A 74 13.21 -6.20 1.51
N ALA A 75 12.13 -6.01 0.73
CA ALA A 75 11.14 -4.97 0.97
C ALA A 75 9.73 -5.35 0.51
N TRP A 76 8.72 -4.90 1.25
CA TRP A 76 7.32 -4.95 0.84
C TRP A 76 6.92 -3.69 0.07
N VAL A 77 6.14 -3.86 -1.00
CA VAL A 77 5.48 -2.75 -1.70
C VAL A 77 3.97 -2.78 -1.44
N LEU A 78 3.46 -1.68 -0.93
CA LEU A 78 2.04 -1.44 -0.68
C LEU A 78 1.60 -0.29 -1.57
N LEU A 79 0.54 -0.49 -2.35
CA LEU A 79 -0.01 0.54 -3.22
C LEU A 79 -1.48 0.77 -2.90
N PHE A 80 -1.78 1.96 -2.41
CA PHE A 80 -3.14 2.41 -2.13
C PHE A 80 -3.76 2.98 -3.40
N ARG A 81 -4.97 2.52 -3.70
CA ARG A 81 -5.72 2.91 -4.90
C ARG A 81 -7.20 3.05 -4.57
N ASP A 82 -7.88 3.86 -5.35
CA ASP A 82 -9.32 4.04 -5.26
C ASP A 82 -10.09 2.71 -5.47
N ALA A 83 -11.26 2.59 -4.84
CA ALA A 83 -12.12 1.42 -4.93
C ALA A 83 -12.49 1.03 -6.38
N ARG A 84 -12.51 1.99 -7.32
CA ARG A 84 -12.72 1.73 -8.75
C ARG A 84 -11.67 0.78 -9.34
N ALA A 85 -10.45 0.77 -8.81
CA ALA A 85 -9.38 -0.11 -9.24
C ALA A 85 -9.60 -1.58 -8.84
N ARG A 86 -10.63 -1.89 -8.03
CA ARG A 86 -11.04 -3.26 -7.67
C ARG A 86 -11.26 -4.14 -8.91
N ARG A 87 -11.89 -3.58 -9.96
CA ARG A 87 -12.18 -4.32 -11.19
C ARG A 87 -10.99 -4.40 -12.17
N ALA A 88 -9.98 -3.54 -12.00
CA ALA A 88 -8.82 -3.54 -12.88
C ALA A 88 -7.93 -4.76 -12.62
N SER A 89 -7.46 -5.41 -13.68
CA SER A 89 -6.43 -6.45 -13.57
C SER A 89 -5.10 -5.83 -13.13
N SER A 90 -4.42 -6.49 -12.20
CA SER A 90 -3.09 -6.05 -11.72
C SER A 90 -2.19 -7.26 -11.45
N PRO A 91 -0.86 -7.08 -11.63
CA PRO A 91 0.10 -8.16 -11.43
C PRO A 91 0.38 -8.44 -9.94
N ALA A 92 -0.16 -7.62 -9.03
CA ALA A 92 -0.01 -7.78 -7.59
C ALA A 92 -0.40 -9.20 -7.11
N PRO A 93 0.45 -9.88 -6.32
CA PRO A 93 0.17 -11.22 -5.81
C PRO A 93 -0.91 -11.22 -4.72
N LEU A 94 -1.12 -10.08 -4.04
CA LEU A 94 -2.16 -9.88 -3.04
C LEU A 94 -2.94 -8.60 -3.38
N ARG A 95 -4.27 -8.66 -3.31
CA ARG A 95 -5.17 -7.50 -3.48
C ARG A 95 -6.22 -7.54 -2.39
N ILE A 96 -6.35 -6.43 -1.67
CA ILE A 96 -7.30 -6.28 -0.57
C ILE A 96 -8.20 -5.07 -0.88
N HIS A 97 -9.49 -5.24 -0.65
CA HIS A 97 -10.45 -4.14 -0.62
C HIS A 97 -10.84 -3.88 0.83
N PHE A 98 -10.60 -2.65 1.27
CA PHE A 98 -10.95 -2.19 2.60
C PHE A 98 -12.19 -1.31 2.51
N THR A 99 -13.18 -1.57 3.36
CA THR A 99 -14.37 -0.74 3.54
C THR A 99 -14.61 -0.55 5.02
N ARG A 100 -15.06 0.64 5.42
CA ARG A 100 -15.57 0.89 6.76
C ARG A 100 -17.08 1.10 6.68
N ASP A 101 -17.81 0.42 7.54
CA ASP A 101 -19.25 0.62 7.72
C ASP A 101 -19.46 1.94 8.48
N GLY A 102 -20.27 2.83 7.93
CA GLY A 102 -20.54 4.15 8.50
C GLY A 102 -21.44 4.11 9.74
N ASP A 103 -22.31 3.10 9.85
CA ASP A 103 -23.28 2.99 10.94
C ASP A 103 -22.70 2.22 12.11
N THR A 104 -22.01 1.11 11.83
CA THR A 104 -21.44 0.23 12.87
C THR A 104 -19.98 0.52 13.19
N GLY A 105 -19.30 1.35 12.39
CA GLY A 105 -17.87 1.65 12.52
C GLY A 105 -16.94 0.48 12.15
N ARG A 106 -17.49 -0.70 11.86
CA ARG A 106 -16.74 -1.93 11.59
C ARG A 106 -15.93 -1.83 10.31
N ALA A 107 -14.73 -2.42 10.33
CA ALA A 107 -13.92 -2.52 9.14
C ALA A 107 -14.08 -3.89 8.48
N ARG A 108 -14.10 -3.89 7.17
CA ARG A 108 -14.18 -5.11 6.36
C ARG A 108 -13.03 -5.14 5.37
N LEU A 109 -12.26 -6.22 5.42
CA LEU A 109 -11.16 -6.52 4.52
C LEU A 109 -11.55 -7.70 3.62
N GLN A 110 -11.78 -7.42 2.34
CA GLN A 110 -12.02 -8.45 1.34
C GLN A 110 -10.75 -8.72 0.54
N VAL A 111 -10.19 -9.91 0.65
CA VAL A 111 -9.08 -10.39 -0.19
C VAL A 111 -9.64 -10.74 -1.57
N LEU A 112 -9.35 -9.90 -2.55
CA LEU A 112 -9.80 -10.05 -3.94
C LEU A 112 -8.93 -11.02 -4.74
N LYS A 113 -7.64 -11.10 -4.39
CA LYS A 113 -6.64 -11.96 -5.04
C LYS A 113 -5.57 -12.32 -4.03
N ARG A 114 -5.17 -13.59 -4.01
CA ARG A 114 -4.06 -14.10 -3.21
C ARG A 114 -3.31 -15.14 -4.04
N ARG A 115 -1.98 -15.01 -4.16
CA ARG A 115 -1.15 -16.04 -4.80
C ARG A 115 -1.20 -17.31 -3.95
N GLY A 116 -1.58 -18.43 -4.56
CA GLY A 116 -1.59 -19.74 -3.90
C GLY A 116 -2.75 -20.00 -2.94
N GLY A 117 -3.83 -19.21 -2.98
CA GLY A 117 -5.00 -19.48 -2.14
C GLY A 117 -6.29 -18.80 -2.65
N PRO A 118 -7.46 -19.24 -2.18
CA PRO A 118 -8.73 -18.66 -2.59
C PRO A 118 -8.91 -17.23 -2.06
N PRO A 119 -9.75 -16.40 -2.70
CA PRO A 119 -10.26 -15.16 -2.11
C PRO A 119 -10.88 -15.42 -0.73
N ALA A 120 -10.71 -14.49 0.19
CA ALA A 120 -11.21 -14.59 1.56
C ALA A 120 -11.77 -13.25 2.02
N THR A 121 -12.74 -13.25 2.93
CA THR A 121 -13.24 -12.02 3.55
C THR A 121 -13.00 -12.09 5.04
N VAL A 122 -12.37 -11.05 5.59
CA VAL A 122 -12.12 -10.88 7.01
C VAL A 122 -12.88 -9.63 7.45
N VAL A 123 -13.71 -9.77 8.47
CA VAL A 123 -14.38 -8.64 9.14
C VAL A 123 -13.66 -8.42 10.46
N ALA A 124 -13.27 -7.18 10.73
CA ALA A 124 -12.57 -6.81 11.94
C ALA A 124 -13.22 -5.59 12.58
N ASP A 125 -13.44 -5.66 13.89
CA ASP A 125 -13.79 -4.48 14.68
C ASP A 125 -12.50 -3.68 14.88
N ILE A 126 -12.34 -2.58 14.14
CA ILE A 126 -11.24 -1.63 14.37
C ILE A 126 -11.81 -0.54 15.28
N GLY A 127 -11.73 -0.81 16.58
CA GLY A 127 -12.04 0.13 17.66
C GLY A 127 -10.93 1.15 17.87
#